data_AF-A0A151SBB9-F1
#
_entry.id   AF-A0A151SBB9-F1
#
_cell.length_a   1.000
_cell.length_b   1.000
_cell.length_c   1.000
_cell.angle_alpha   90.00
_cell.angle_beta   90.00
_cell.angle_gamma   90.00
#
_symmetry.space_group_name_H-M   'P 1'
#
loop_
_entity.id
_entity.type
_entity.pdbx_description
1 polymer ?
#
loop_
_entity_poly.entity_id
_entity_poly.type
_entity_poly.pdbx_seq_one_letter_code
_entity_poly.pdbx_strand_id
1 'polypeptide(L)'
;MTAEVMAQEETQTAEVVAVAVAVAEPQKEENVEPKESSVDESKPKVVEKSSSYKEESNFLSDLKEFEKKALSDLKSKLEEAILGNTLFEKEEPKKEASEENEGEEKEVEKKGVCLWGVPLLPSEGSEGVDVVLLKFLRAREFKVNDAFEMLKKTLRWRKESKIDSVVDEDFGSDLASAAYMSGVDHEGHPVSYNIFGAFESEELYQKAFGTEEKRSEFLRWRCQLMEKGIQKLNLKPGGVSSLLQINDLKNSPGPSKKELRIATKQTVAMLQDNYPELVAKNIFINVPFWYYALNALLSPFLTQRTKSKFVVARPNKVTETLTKYIPIEEIPVNYGGFKRENDSEFSSQDGAVSELILKAGSTATIEIPALEVGNSLCWDLTVLGWEVSYKEEFVPTDEGSYTIIVQKGKKMGSQEGPVRNTFRNNEPGKVVLTIENNSNKKKRVLYRYKTNKSSF
;
A
#
# COMPACT_ATOMS: atom_id res chain seq x y z
N MET A 1 -17.46 27.17 -23.06
CA MET A 1 -18.23 25.95 -22.70
C MET A 1 -17.50 24.64 -23.01
N THR A 2 -16.25 24.64 -23.47
CA THR A 2 -15.54 23.41 -23.90
C THR A 2 -14.28 23.05 -23.08
N ALA A 3 -13.80 23.92 -22.19
CA ALA A 3 -12.64 23.62 -21.32
C ALA A 3 -13.04 23.01 -19.96
N GLU A 4 -14.23 23.33 -19.45
CA GLU A 4 -14.74 22.78 -18.17
C GLU A 4 -15.19 21.33 -18.28
N VAL A 5 -15.61 20.88 -19.47
CA VAL A 5 -16.04 19.49 -19.73
C VAL A 5 -14.84 18.55 -19.87
N MET A 6 -13.73 19.03 -20.46
CA MET A 6 -12.49 18.24 -20.58
C MET A 6 -11.76 18.07 -19.23
N ALA A 7 -11.81 19.06 -18.35
CA ALA A 7 -11.12 19.00 -17.05
C ALA A 7 -11.79 18.05 -16.04
N GLN A 8 -13.11 17.85 -16.11
CA GLN A 8 -13.80 16.82 -15.32
C GLN A 8 -13.54 15.40 -15.84
N GLU A 9 -13.26 15.24 -17.14
CA GLU A 9 -12.83 13.96 -17.74
C GLU A 9 -11.39 13.57 -17.34
N GLU A 10 -10.50 14.53 -17.07
CA GLU A 10 -9.06 14.31 -16.83
C GLU A 10 -8.74 13.66 -15.46
N THR A 11 -9.52 13.92 -14.41
CA THR A 11 -9.37 13.23 -13.11
C THR A 11 -10.03 11.85 -13.12
N GLN A 12 -11.14 11.69 -13.86
CA GLN A 12 -11.82 10.42 -14.04
C GLN A 12 -11.03 9.44 -14.92
N THR A 13 -10.36 9.90 -15.98
CA THR A 13 -9.61 9.03 -16.91
C THR A 13 -8.42 8.32 -16.27
N ALA A 14 -7.74 8.92 -15.28
CA ALA A 14 -6.60 8.30 -14.59
C ALA A 14 -6.98 7.10 -13.71
N GLU A 15 -8.12 7.15 -13.03
CA GLU A 15 -8.59 6.09 -12.14
C GLU A 15 -9.54 5.10 -12.83
N VAL A 16 -10.18 5.51 -13.93
CA VAL A 16 -10.80 4.57 -14.89
C VAL A 16 -9.75 3.58 -15.42
N VAL A 17 -8.46 3.90 -15.47
CA VAL A 17 -7.40 2.93 -15.79
C VAL A 17 -7.15 1.92 -14.67
N ALA A 18 -7.16 2.33 -13.40
CA ALA A 18 -7.01 1.43 -12.24
C ALA A 18 -8.25 0.52 -12.05
N VAL A 19 -9.44 1.02 -12.38
CA VAL A 19 -10.67 0.21 -12.44
C VAL A 19 -10.71 -0.64 -13.70
N ALA A 20 -10.35 -0.15 -14.89
CA ALA A 20 -10.29 -0.94 -16.13
C ALA A 20 -9.34 -2.12 -15.99
N VAL A 21 -8.24 -1.93 -15.26
CA VAL A 21 -7.28 -2.95 -14.84
C VAL A 21 -7.91 -4.11 -14.04
N ALA A 22 -8.88 -3.84 -13.17
CA ALA A 22 -9.57 -4.86 -12.37
C ALA A 22 -10.77 -5.48 -13.11
N VAL A 23 -11.12 -4.96 -14.30
CA VAL A 23 -12.44 -5.16 -14.93
C VAL A 23 -12.36 -5.62 -16.40
N ALA A 24 -11.17 -5.62 -17.02
CA ALA A 24 -10.98 -5.74 -18.48
C ALA A 24 -11.55 -7.02 -19.11
N GLU A 25 -12.61 -6.90 -19.91
CA GLU A 25 -13.08 -7.97 -20.82
C GLU A 25 -12.13 -8.14 -22.01
N PRO A 26 -11.89 -9.37 -22.50
CA PRO A 26 -11.28 -9.57 -23.81
C PRO A 26 -12.29 -9.19 -24.89
N GLN A 27 -11.95 -8.22 -25.73
CA GLN A 27 -12.59 -8.10 -27.04
C GLN A 27 -12.20 -9.31 -27.89
N LYS A 28 -13.19 -9.86 -28.61
CA LYS A 28 -13.09 -11.06 -29.45
C LYS A 28 -11.82 -11.07 -30.31
N GLU A 29 -11.04 -12.14 -30.18
CA GLU A 29 -9.96 -12.49 -31.09
C GLU A 29 -10.53 -12.71 -32.50
N GLU A 30 -10.15 -11.85 -33.45
CA GLU A 30 -10.06 -12.28 -34.83
C GLU A 30 -8.70 -12.94 -35.03
N ASN A 31 -8.78 -14.16 -35.55
CA ASN A 31 -7.69 -15.11 -35.75
C ASN A 31 -6.57 -14.52 -36.63
N VAL A 32 -5.38 -14.30 -36.07
CA VAL A 32 -4.16 -14.07 -36.85
C VAL A 32 -3.06 -14.98 -36.32
N GLU A 33 -2.66 -15.95 -37.14
CA GLU A 33 -1.58 -16.91 -36.89
C GLU A 33 -0.26 -16.21 -36.52
N PRO A 34 0.56 -16.83 -35.65
CA PRO A 34 1.81 -16.22 -35.20
C PRO A 34 2.89 -16.34 -36.28
N LYS A 35 3.36 -15.20 -36.79
CA LYS A 35 4.69 -15.14 -37.42
C LYS A 35 5.75 -14.89 -36.36
N GLU A 36 6.60 -15.89 -36.18
CA GLU A 36 7.86 -15.77 -35.46
C GLU A 36 8.68 -14.59 -36.01
N SER A 37 9.02 -13.66 -35.13
CA SER A 37 10.16 -12.76 -35.36
C SER A 37 10.96 -12.66 -34.09
N SER A 38 12.17 -13.24 -34.16
CA SER A 38 13.24 -13.10 -33.20
C SER A 38 13.65 -11.64 -33.07
N VAL A 39 13.41 -11.02 -31.91
CA VAL A 39 13.98 -9.71 -31.59
C VAL A 39 15.12 -9.91 -30.59
N ASP A 40 16.32 -9.71 -31.13
CA ASP A 40 17.64 -9.66 -30.51
C ASP A 40 17.68 -8.65 -29.34
N GLU A 41 17.86 -9.16 -28.11
CA GLU A 41 18.16 -8.35 -26.92
C GLU A 41 19.64 -7.96 -26.92
N SER A 42 20.01 -6.92 -27.66
CA SER A 42 21.35 -6.32 -27.53
C SER A 42 21.36 -4.80 -27.75
N LYS A 43 21.03 -4.03 -26.69
CA LYS A 43 21.73 -2.79 -26.26
C LYS A 43 21.01 -2.09 -25.09
N PRO A 44 21.76 -1.43 -24.18
CA PRO A 44 21.22 -0.91 -22.93
C PRO A 44 20.45 0.39 -23.19
N LYS A 45 19.14 0.39 -22.93
CA LYS A 45 18.44 1.66 -22.70
C LYS A 45 18.86 2.19 -21.33
N VAL A 46 19.48 3.37 -21.36
CA VAL A 46 19.83 4.20 -20.21
C VAL A 46 18.63 4.22 -19.26
N VAL A 47 18.84 3.68 -18.06
CA VAL A 47 17.91 3.81 -16.95
C VAL A 47 17.89 5.29 -16.60
N GLU A 48 16.90 6.02 -17.10
CA GLU A 48 16.55 7.32 -16.54
C GLU A 48 16.32 7.10 -15.05
N LYS A 49 17.17 7.73 -14.22
CA LYS A 49 16.95 7.87 -12.78
C LYS A 49 15.53 8.36 -12.62
N SER A 50 14.64 7.50 -12.12
CA SER A 50 13.30 7.90 -11.71
C SER A 50 13.45 9.06 -10.73
N SER A 51 13.05 10.26 -11.15
CA SER A 51 12.87 11.38 -10.26
C SER A 51 11.95 10.90 -9.13
N SER A 52 12.49 10.92 -7.91
CA SER A 52 11.72 10.64 -6.70
C SER A 52 10.56 11.63 -6.66
N TYR A 53 9.36 11.14 -6.95
CA TYR A 53 8.14 11.83 -6.58
C TYR A 53 8.10 11.81 -5.05
N LYS A 54 8.15 13.00 -4.45
CA LYS A 54 7.89 13.21 -3.03
C LYS A 54 6.42 13.53 -2.88
N GLU A 55 5.78 12.99 -1.84
CA GLU A 55 4.46 13.43 -1.42
C GLU A 55 4.42 14.96 -1.27
N GLU A 56 3.31 15.58 -1.61
CA GLU A 56 3.16 17.03 -1.49
C GLU A 56 3.22 17.43 -0.01
N SER A 57 4.08 18.40 0.31
CA SER A 57 4.31 18.84 1.69
C SER A 57 3.04 19.38 2.33
N ASN A 58 2.79 19.00 3.58
CA ASN A 58 1.70 19.51 4.40
C ASN A 58 2.10 20.74 5.24
N PHE A 59 3.33 21.24 5.09
CA PHE A 59 3.76 22.47 5.75
C PHE A 59 3.25 23.70 5.01
N LEU A 60 2.65 24.65 5.74
CA LEU A 60 2.21 25.93 5.19
C LEU A 60 3.35 26.73 4.53
N SER A 61 4.59 26.57 5.02
CA SER A 61 5.77 27.22 4.45
C SER A 61 6.07 26.81 3.02
N ASP A 62 5.68 25.58 2.65
CA ASP A 62 6.05 24.96 1.38
C ASP A 62 4.98 25.19 0.30
N LEU A 63 3.81 25.70 0.70
CA LEU A 63 2.72 26.06 -0.19
C LEU A 63 3.05 27.30 -1.02
N LYS A 64 2.63 27.28 -2.28
CA LYS A 64 2.65 28.46 -3.15
C LYS A 64 1.59 29.46 -2.69
N GLU A 65 1.74 30.72 -3.10
CA GLU A 65 0.85 31.80 -2.64
C GLU A 65 -0.62 31.55 -3.02
N PHE A 66 -0.89 31.00 -4.20
CA PHE A 66 -2.25 30.66 -4.60
C PHE A 66 -2.84 29.49 -3.78
N GLU A 67 -2.01 28.55 -3.33
CA GLU A 67 -2.42 27.40 -2.51
C GLU A 67 -2.75 27.86 -1.08
N LYS A 68 -1.93 28.77 -0.53
CA LYS A 68 -2.21 29.44 0.76
C LYS A 68 -3.52 30.22 0.71
N LYS A 69 -3.74 30.98 -0.36
CA LYS A 69 -4.99 31.72 -0.57
C LYS A 69 -6.18 30.77 -0.63
N ALA A 70 -6.10 29.72 -1.44
CA ALA A 70 -7.17 28.72 -1.56
C ALA A 70 -7.48 28.02 -0.22
N LEU A 71 -6.45 27.73 0.59
CA LEU A 71 -6.62 27.19 1.93
C LEU A 71 -7.33 28.19 2.86
N SER A 72 -6.92 29.45 2.86
CA SER A 72 -7.59 30.50 3.64
C SER A 72 -9.05 30.67 3.24
N ASP A 73 -9.34 30.74 1.93
CA ASP A 73 -10.69 30.90 1.40
C ASP A 73 -11.59 29.70 1.77
N LEU A 74 -11.04 28.48 1.74
CA LEU A 74 -11.76 27.28 2.15
C LEU A 74 -12.04 27.26 3.67
N LYS A 75 -11.08 27.68 4.50
CA LYS A 75 -11.29 27.80 5.95
C LYS A 75 -12.42 28.76 6.27
N SER A 76 -12.43 29.96 5.68
CA SER A 76 -13.50 30.93 5.92
C SER A 76 -14.87 30.38 5.54
N LYS A 77 -15.00 29.75 4.36
CA LYS A 77 -16.26 29.10 3.92
C LYS A 77 -16.72 28.01 4.89
N LEU A 78 -15.78 27.19 5.37
CA LEU A 78 -16.09 26.12 6.30
C LEU A 78 -16.55 26.68 7.66
N GLU A 79 -15.85 27.70 8.17
CA GLU A 79 -16.20 28.36 9.41
C GLU A 79 -17.59 29.00 9.34
N GLU A 80 -17.88 29.76 8.28
CA GLU A 80 -19.20 30.33 8.02
C GLU A 80 -20.30 29.26 7.99
N ALA A 81 -20.05 28.12 7.33
CA ALA A 81 -21.02 27.03 7.23
C ALA A 81 -21.24 26.26 8.54
N ILE A 82 -20.20 26.11 9.36
CA ILE A 82 -20.31 25.50 10.70
C ILE A 82 -21.10 26.44 11.63
N LEU A 83 -20.73 27.72 11.69
CA LEU A 83 -21.38 28.72 12.54
C LEU A 83 -22.82 29.01 12.11
N GLY A 84 -23.07 29.01 10.80
CA GLY A 84 -24.40 29.17 10.21
C GLY A 84 -25.25 27.88 10.21
N ASN A 85 -24.70 26.75 10.67
CA ASN A 85 -25.37 25.44 10.69
C ASN A 85 -25.88 24.96 9.32
N THR A 86 -25.30 25.45 8.22
CA THR A 86 -25.68 25.13 6.82
C THR A 86 -24.91 23.94 6.24
N LEU A 87 -23.92 23.43 6.96
CA LEU A 87 -23.02 22.35 6.50
C LEU A 87 -23.77 21.08 6.05
N PHE A 88 -24.91 20.78 6.68
CA PHE A 88 -25.73 19.60 6.39
C PHE A 88 -27.04 19.91 5.67
N GLU A 89 -27.32 21.18 5.34
CA GLU A 89 -28.54 21.54 4.62
C GLU A 89 -28.49 20.98 3.19
N LYS A 90 -29.65 20.54 2.68
CA LYS A 90 -29.79 20.15 1.27
C LYS A 90 -29.98 21.44 0.47
N GLU A 91 -29.23 21.59 -0.62
CA GLU A 91 -29.50 22.63 -1.61
C GLU A 91 -30.77 22.25 -2.37
N GLU A 92 -31.93 22.54 -1.81
CA GLU A 92 -33.17 22.58 -2.59
C GLU A 92 -33.34 24.00 -3.16
N PRO A 93 -33.81 24.14 -4.42
CA PRO A 93 -34.10 25.45 -4.98
C PRO A 93 -35.24 26.09 -4.17
N LYS A 94 -35.00 27.29 -3.64
CA LYS A 94 -35.98 28.09 -2.89
C LYS A 94 -37.31 28.13 -3.65
N LYS A 95 -38.30 27.40 -3.16
CA LYS A 95 -39.72 27.72 -3.38
C LYS A 95 -40.17 28.55 -2.19
N GLU A 96 -40.72 29.72 -2.49
CA GLU A 96 -41.43 30.56 -1.54
C GLU A 96 -42.62 29.77 -0.96
N ALA A 97 -42.72 29.68 0.37
CA ALA A 97 -43.83 30.22 1.17
C ALA A 97 -44.02 29.52 2.53
N SER A 98 -44.59 30.32 3.45
CA SER A 98 -45.34 30.01 4.68
C SER A 98 -44.60 29.51 5.92
N GLU A 99 -44.67 30.38 6.93
CA GLU A 99 -44.50 30.12 8.36
C GLU A 99 -45.44 29.01 8.87
N GLU A 100 -45.05 28.44 10.03
CA GLU A 100 -45.77 27.53 10.93
C GLU A 100 -45.36 26.03 10.89
N ASN A 101 -44.35 25.68 11.69
CA ASN A 101 -44.56 25.02 12.99
C ASN A 101 -43.22 24.79 13.69
N GLU A 102 -43.00 25.53 14.78
CA GLU A 102 -41.92 25.29 15.73
C GLU A 102 -42.32 24.17 16.69
N GLY A 103 -41.37 23.28 16.98
CA GLY A 103 -41.42 22.45 18.18
C GLY A 103 -41.31 20.96 17.90
N GLU A 104 -40.10 20.49 17.62
CA GLU A 104 -39.61 19.18 18.07
C GLU A 104 -38.08 19.14 17.95
N GLU A 105 -37.43 19.38 19.11
CA GLU A 105 -36.12 18.88 19.53
C GLU A 105 -34.98 18.84 18.50
N LYS A 106 -34.36 20.00 18.24
CA LYS A 106 -32.96 20.08 17.78
C LYS A 106 -32.02 20.22 18.98
N GLU A 107 -31.93 19.20 19.83
CA GLU A 107 -30.68 18.93 20.53
C GLU A 107 -29.72 18.27 19.53
N VAL A 108 -29.21 19.06 18.58
CA VAL A 108 -27.95 18.72 17.93
C VAL A 108 -26.91 18.98 19.01
N GLU A 109 -26.48 17.93 19.71
CA GLU A 109 -25.29 17.94 20.55
C GLU A 109 -24.23 18.80 19.84
N LYS A 110 -23.76 19.86 20.52
CA LYS A 110 -22.58 20.65 20.12
C LYS A 110 -21.30 19.80 20.23
N LYS A 111 -21.29 18.58 19.69
CA LYS A 111 -20.06 17.87 19.36
C LYS A 111 -19.50 18.59 18.13
N GLY A 112 -18.35 19.23 18.31
CA GLY A 112 -17.66 19.91 17.21
C GLY A 112 -17.54 18.99 15.99
N VAL A 113 -17.78 19.53 14.80
CA VAL A 113 -17.69 18.76 13.55
C VAL A 113 -16.25 18.28 13.40
N CYS A 114 -16.05 16.97 13.35
CA CYS A 114 -14.74 16.36 13.20
C CYS A 114 -14.67 15.52 11.92
N LEU A 115 -13.48 15.39 11.35
CA LEU A 115 -13.20 14.43 10.28
C LEU A 115 -11.88 13.73 10.59
N TRP A 116 -11.90 12.40 10.60
CA TRP A 116 -10.72 11.56 10.90
C TRP A 116 -10.04 11.92 12.24
N GLY A 117 -10.83 12.28 13.25
CA GLY A 117 -10.35 12.69 14.57
C GLY A 117 -9.82 14.12 14.67
N VAL A 118 -9.89 14.90 13.59
CA VAL A 118 -9.47 16.31 13.56
C VAL A 118 -10.70 17.22 13.68
N PRO A 119 -10.76 18.12 14.67
CA PRO A 119 -11.78 19.17 14.75
C PRO A 119 -11.68 20.11 13.56
N LEU A 120 -12.79 20.29 12.85
CA LEU A 120 -12.84 21.06 11.60
C LEU A 120 -13.14 22.54 11.79
N LEU A 121 -13.50 22.99 13.00
CA LEU A 121 -13.76 24.40 13.27
C LEU A 121 -12.43 25.17 13.27
N PRO A 122 -12.14 26.03 12.27
CA PRO A 122 -10.81 26.63 12.15
C PRO A 122 -10.42 27.53 13.33
N SER A 123 -11.41 28.18 13.96
CA SER A 123 -11.20 29.02 15.15
C SER A 123 -10.77 28.24 16.40
N GLU A 124 -10.93 26.92 16.45
CA GLU A 124 -10.39 26.08 17.52
C GLU A 124 -8.87 25.88 17.40
N GLY A 125 -8.25 26.31 16.29
CA GLY A 125 -6.80 26.37 16.14
C GLY A 125 -6.13 25.01 16.00
N SER A 126 -6.85 23.96 15.58
CA SER A 126 -6.26 22.64 15.39
C SER A 126 -5.33 22.65 14.17
N GLU A 127 -4.02 22.48 14.37
CA GLU A 127 -3.05 22.46 13.26
C GLU A 127 -3.35 21.35 12.22
N GLY A 128 -4.11 20.33 12.61
CA GLY A 128 -4.53 19.26 11.71
C GLY A 128 -5.61 19.65 10.71
N VAL A 129 -6.38 20.72 10.95
CA VAL A 129 -7.43 21.16 10.03
C VAL A 129 -6.83 21.49 8.66
N ASP A 130 -5.67 22.13 8.63
CA ASP A 130 -4.96 22.51 7.39
C ASP A 130 -4.59 21.27 6.57
N VAL A 131 -4.08 20.24 7.24
CA VAL A 131 -3.70 18.97 6.59
C VAL A 131 -4.93 18.31 5.96
N VAL A 132 -6.05 18.29 6.68
CA VAL A 132 -7.30 17.72 6.16
C VAL A 132 -7.82 18.53 4.98
N LEU A 133 -7.91 19.85 5.10
CA LEU A 133 -8.42 20.71 4.03
C LEU A 133 -7.55 20.68 2.77
N LEU A 134 -6.22 20.59 2.93
CA LEU A 134 -5.29 20.44 1.81
C LEU A 134 -5.55 19.16 1.00
N LYS A 135 -6.00 18.07 1.63
CA LYS A 135 -6.37 16.84 0.90
C LYS A 135 -7.54 17.08 -0.06
N PHE A 136 -8.59 17.78 0.39
CA PHE A 136 -9.73 18.15 -0.46
C PHE A 136 -9.35 19.14 -1.55
N LEU A 137 -8.53 20.14 -1.23
CA LEU A 137 -8.03 21.11 -2.21
C LEU A 137 -7.21 20.40 -3.29
N ARG A 138 -6.26 19.54 -2.93
CA ARG A 138 -5.44 18.80 -3.90
C ARG A 138 -6.25 17.87 -4.80
N ALA A 139 -7.28 17.24 -4.24
CA ALA A 139 -8.22 16.39 -4.98
C ALA A 139 -9.11 17.18 -5.96
N ARG A 140 -9.19 18.50 -5.81
CA ARG A 140 -9.94 19.42 -6.68
C ARG A 140 -9.06 20.52 -7.28
N GLU A 141 -7.75 20.27 -7.35
CA GLU A 141 -6.76 21.17 -7.98
C GLU A 141 -6.85 22.62 -7.45
N PHE A 142 -7.05 22.76 -6.14
CA PHE A 142 -7.21 24.02 -5.41
C PHE A 142 -8.42 24.87 -5.85
N LYS A 143 -9.41 24.28 -6.54
CA LYS A 143 -10.72 24.91 -6.78
C LYS A 143 -11.54 24.90 -5.49
N VAL A 144 -11.56 26.04 -4.81
CA VAL A 144 -12.13 26.20 -3.45
C VAL A 144 -13.58 25.71 -3.34
N ASN A 145 -14.45 26.11 -4.27
CA ASN A 145 -15.86 25.71 -4.23
C ASN A 145 -16.05 24.20 -4.42
N ASP A 146 -15.32 23.61 -5.37
CA ASP A 146 -15.40 22.17 -5.64
C ASP A 146 -14.88 21.35 -4.44
N ALA A 147 -13.80 21.81 -3.80
CA ALA A 147 -13.25 21.21 -2.59
C ALA A 147 -14.23 21.31 -1.42
N PHE A 148 -14.87 22.47 -1.24
CA PHE A 148 -15.87 22.68 -0.21
C PHE A 148 -17.10 21.79 -0.40
N GLU A 149 -17.62 21.68 -1.63
CA GLU A 149 -18.75 20.81 -1.94
C GLU A 149 -18.40 19.33 -1.79
N MET A 150 -17.17 18.93 -2.14
CA MET A 150 -16.68 17.57 -1.84
C MET A 150 -16.69 17.32 -0.33
N LEU A 151 -16.13 18.23 0.47
CA LEU A 151 -16.10 18.11 1.94
C LEU A 151 -17.51 17.99 2.53
N LYS A 152 -18.45 18.85 2.11
CA LYS A 152 -19.87 18.76 2.53
C LYS A 152 -20.47 17.40 2.20
N LYS A 153 -20.27 16.90 0.98
CA LYS A 153 -20.76 15.58 0.56
C LYS A 153 -20.16 14.47 1.41
N THR A 154 -18.85 14.49 1.67
CA THR A 154 -18.18 13.53 2.53
C THR A 154 -18.76 13.54 3.95
N LEU A 155 -18.89 14.72 4.57
CA LEU A 155 -19.45 14.83 5.93
C LEU A 155 -20.89 14.34 6.01
N ARG A 156 -21.72 14.67 5.01
CA ARG A 156 -23.09 14.16 4.92
C ARG A 156 -23.12 12.64 4.76
N TRP A 157 -22.33 12.10 3.83
CA TRP A 157 -22.22 10.66 3.60
C TRP A 157 -21.77 9.91 4.87
N ARG A 158 -20.80 10.45 5.60
CA ARG A 158 -20.34 9.87 6.87
C ARG A 158 -21.47 9.77 7.90
N LYS A 159 -22.26 10.84 8.03
CA LYS A 159 -23.40 10.90 8.95
C LYS A 159 -24.51 9.92 8.54
N GLU A 160 -24.92 9.96 7.27
CA GLU A 160 -26.00 9.12 6.73
C GLU A 160 -25.62 7.63 6.77
N SER A 161 -24.37 7.31 6.47
CA SER A 161 -23.87 5.93 6.42
C SER A 161 -23.31 5.44 7.76
N LYS A 162 -23.36 6.27 8.82
CA LYS A 162 -22.81 5.96 10.16
C LYS A 162 -21.36 5.45 10.09
N ILE A 163 -20.50 6.19 9.42
CA ILE A 163 -19.10 5.77 9.18
C ILE A 163 -18.26 5.90 10.44
N ASP A 164 -18.54 6.88 11.30
CA ASP A 164 -17.73 7.10 12.50
C ASP A 164 -17.77 5.91 13.49
N SER A 165 -18.81 5.08 13.45
CA SER A 165 -18.92 3.85 14.25
C SER A 165 -18.47 2.58 13.52
N VAL A 166 -18.08 2.67 12.24
CA VAL A 166 -17.82 1.49 11.42
C VAL A 166 -16.62 0.67 11.92
N VAL A 167 -15.67 1.33 12.59
CA VAL A 167 -14.45 0.70 13.14
C VAL A 167 -14.73 -0.38 14.19
N ASP A 168 -15.86 -0.26 14.88
CA ASP A 168 -16.29 -1.15 15.97
C ASP A 168 -17.26 -2.25 15.50
N GLU A 169 -17.67 -2.23 14.24
CA GLU A 169 -18.57 -3.24 13.67
C GLU A 169 -17.86 -4.59 13.46
N ASP A 170 -18.59 -5.68 13.65
CA ASP A 170 -18.07 -7.03 13.41
C ASP A 170 -18.51 -7.53 12.03
N PHE A 171 -17.53 -7.79 11.16
CA PHE A 171 -17.72 -8.38 9.82
C PHE A 171 -17.25 -9.85 9.78
N GLY A 172 -16.89 -10.44 10.92
CA GLY A 172 -16.29 -11.76 11.02
C GLY A 172 -14.84 -11.83 10.50
N SER A 173 -14.25 -13.03 10.57
CA SER A 173 -12.86 -13.27 10.19
C SER A 173 -12.62 -13.58 8.71
N ASP A 174 -13.67 -13.88 7.95
CA ASP A 174 -13.51 -14.49 6.63
C ASP A 174 -12.86 -13.54 5.61
N LEU A 175 -13.15 -12.24 5.72
CA LEU A 175 -12.55 -11.21 4.87
C LEU A 175 -11.15 -10.79 5.33
N ALA A 176 -10.65 -11.25 6.49
CA ALA A 176 -9.29 -10.95 6.94
C ALA A 176 -8.22 -11.49 5.98
N SER A 177 -8.54 -12.56 5.24
CA SER A 177 -7.70 -13.11 4.18
C SER A 177 -7.62 -12.20 2.93
N ALA A 178 -8.61 -11.33 2.72
CA ALA A 178 -8.73 -10.47 1.55
C ALA A 178 -8.06 -9.10 1.73
N ALA A 179 -7.87 -8.63 2.96
CA ALA A 179 -7.05 -7.46 3.23
C ALA A 179 -6.63 -7.32 4.69
N TYR A 180 -5.45 -6.73 4.94
CA TYR A 180 -4.91 -6.49 6.28
C TYR A 180 -3.89 -5.35 6.28
N MET A 181 -3.58 -4.81 7.46
CA MET A 181 -2.51 -3.82 7.65
C MET A 181 -1.28 -4.52 8.23
N SER A 182 -0.11 -4.33 7.64
CA SER A 182 1.14 -4.90 8.19
C SER A 182 2.36 -4.10 7.77
N GLY A 183 3.11 -3.62 8.75
CA GLY A 183 4.37 -2.92 8.53
C GLY A 183 4.24 -1.47 8.09
N VAL A 184 5.41 -0.87 7.87
CA VAL A 184 5.60 0.56 7.63
C VAL A 184 6.65 0.75 6.53
N ASP A 185 6.44 1.69 5.63
CA ASP A 185 7.35 1.98 4.52
C ASP A 185 8.55 2.86 4.94
N HIS A 186 9.49 3.15 4.02
CA HIS A 186 10.69 3.97 4.29
C HIS A 186 10.37 5.42 4.68
N GLU A 187 9.17 5.90 4.36
CA GLU A 187 8.69 7.26 4.65
C GLU A 187 7.77 7.31 5.88
N GLY A 188 7.50 6.16 6.51
CA GLY A 188 6.68 6.03 7.70
C GLY A 188 5.20 5.71 7.44
N HIS A 189 4.79 5.52 6.18
CA HIS A 189 3.40 5.20 5.83
C HIS A 189 3.01 3.79 6.31
N PRO A 190 1.90 3.63 7.05
CA PRO A 190 1.33 2.32 7.32
C PRO A 190 0.97 1.61 6.00
N VAL A 191 1.32 0.31 5.92
CA VAL A 191 1.12 -0.47 4.69
C VAL A 191 -0.17 -1.29 4.78
N SER A 192 -1.03 -1.14 3.78
CA SER A 192 -2.28 -1.89 3.60
C SER A 192 -2.11 -2.91 2.47
N TYR A 193 -2.35 -4.17 2.74
CA TYR A 193 -2.33 -5.26 1.76
C TYR A 193 -3.74 -5.63 1.35
N ASN A 194 -4.01 -5.67 0.04
CA ASN A 194 -5.26 -6.07 -0.58
C ASN A 194 -5.02 -7.32 -1.43
N ILE A 195 -5.57 -8.46 -1.02
CA ILE A 195 -5.31 -9.79 -1.60
C ILE A 195 -6.48 -10.19 -2.49
N PHE A 196 -6.41 -9.87 -3.78
CA PHE A 196 -7.52 -10.14 -4.71
C PHE A 196 -7.72 -11.63 -4.97
N GLY A 197 -6.64 -12.43 -4.88
CA GLY A 197 -6.70 -13.88 -5.00
C GLY A 197 -7.56 -14.59 -3.94
N ALA A 198 -7.88 -13.94 -2.82
CA ALA A 198 -8.79 -14.50 -1.82
C ALA A 198 -10.18 -14.83 -2.42
N PHE A 199 -10.62 -14.07 -3.42
CA PHE A 199 -11.89 -14.26 -4.12
C PHE A 199 -11.84 -15.30 -5.24
N GLU A 200 -10.72 -16.03 -5.39
CA GLU A 200 -10.69 -17.27 -6.18
C GLU A 200 -11.58 -18.35 -5.53
N SER A 201 -11.68 -18.35 -4.20
CA SER A 201 -12.62 -19.21 -3.47
C SER A 201 -14.06 -18.84 -3.82
N GLU A 202 -14.81 -19.78 -4.40
CA GLU A 202 -16.22 -19.57 -4.73
C GLU A 202 -17.05 -19.28 -3.48
N GLU A 203 -16.72 -19.90 -2.35
CA GLU A 203 -17.38 -19.66 -1.07
C GLU A 203 -17.23 -18.19 -0.63
N LEU A 204 -15.99 -17.68 -0.61
CA LEU A 204 -15.74 -16.29 -0.23
C LEU A 204 -16.31 -15.31 -1.25
N TYR A 205 -16.23 -15.64 -2.54
CA TYR A 205 -16.83 -14.85 -3.61
C TYR A 205 -18.34 -14.71 -3.44
N GLN A 206 -19.05 -15.82 -3.22
CA GLN A 206 -20.52 -15.80 -3.02
C GLN A 206 -20.91 -15.19 -1.68
N LYS A 207 -20.06 -15.29 -0.65
CA LYS A 207 -20.28 -14.63 0.63
C LYS A 207 -20.10 -13.11 0.53
N ALA A 208 -19.11 -12.63 -0.22
CA ALA A 208 -18.83 -11.21 -0.39
C ALA A 208 -19.71 -10.53 -1.45
N PHE A 209 -20.10 -11.24 -2.52
CA PHE A 209 -20.70 -10.61 -3.71
C PHE A 209 -21.97 -11.29 -4.23
N GLY A 210 -22.41 -12.39 -3.61
CA GLY A 210 -23.52 -13.19 -4.14
C GLY A 210 -24.88 -12.48 -4.17
N THR A 211 -25.06 -11.42 -3.38
CA THR A 211 -26.27 -10.57 -3.38
C THR A 211 -25.90 -9.11 -3.22
N GLU A 212 -26.88 -8.20 -3.41
CA GLU A 212 -26.66 -6.76 -3.24
C GLU A 212 -26.36 -6.38 -1.79
N GLU A 213 -27.00 -7.04 -0.83
CA GLU A 213 -26.78 -6.86 0.59
C GLU A 213 -25.34 -7.24 0.95
N LYS A 214 -24.87 -8.39 0.47
CA LYS A 214 -23.50 -8.86 0.67
C LYS A 214 -22.46 -7.92 0.05
N ARG A 215 -22.72 -7.42 -1.17
CA ARG A 215 -21.86 -6.39 -1.79
C ARG A 215 -21.82 -5.12 -0.95
N SER A 216 -22.94 -4.71 -0.37
CA SER A 216 -23.03 -3.54 0.51
C SER A 216 -22.26 -3.75 1.81
N GLU A 217 -22.36 -4.93 2.42
CA GLU A 217 -21.55 -5.34 3.58
C GLU A 217 -20.05 -5.34 3.24
N PHE A 218 -19.66 -5.84 2.07
CA PHE A 218 -18.28 -5.80 1.59
C PHE A 218 -17.77 -4.35 1.45
N LEU A 219 -18.55 -3.45 0.87
CA LEU A 219 -18.19 -2.02 0.76
C LEU A 219 -18.05 -1.38 2.15
N ARG A 220 -18.91 -1.75 3.10
CA ARG A 220 -18.86 -1.27 4.48
C ARG A 220 -17.62 -1.78 5.21
N TRP A 221 -17.28 -3.05 5.05
CA TRP A 221 -16.03 -3.65 5.53
C TRP A 221 -14.80 -2.96 4.92
N ARG A 222 -14.84 -2.61 3.62
CA ARG A 222 -13.77 -1.82 2.99
C ARG A 222 -13.62 -0.42 3.60
N CYS A 223 -14.72 0.25 3.94
CA CYS A 223 -14.67 1.50 4.70
C CYS A 223 -14.01 1.28 6.06
N GLN A 224 -14.37 0.21 6.77
CA GLN A 224 -13.76 -0.13 8.06
C GLN A 224 -12.24 -0.27 7.97
N LEU A 225 -11.74 -0.98 6.96
CA LEU A 225 -10.31 -1.14 6.77
C LEU A 225 -9.61 0.20 6.54
N MET A 226 -10.21 1.08 5.73
CA MET A 226 -9.68 2.43 5.50
C MET A 226 -9.68 3.27 6.78
N GLU A 227 -10.78 3.29 7.53
CA GLU A 227 -10.87 4.02 8.81
C GLU A 227 -9.85 3.50 9.85
N LYS A 228 -9.67 2.17 9.96
CA LYS A 228 -8.61 1.55 10.78
C LYS A 228 -7.21 1.95 10.32
N GLY A 229 -7.01 2.13 9.02
CA GLY A 229 -5.78 2.68 8.45
C GLY A 229 -5.58 4.14 8.85
N ILE A 230 -6.63 4.96 8.74
CA ILE A 230 -6.60 6.39 9.07
C ILE A 230 -6.29 6.63 10.55
N GLN A 231 -6.78 5.79 11.46
CA GLN A 231 -6.44 5.84 12.89
C GLN A 231 -4.93 5.68 13.17
N LYS A 232 -4.14 5.15 12.23
CA LYS A 232 -2.69 5.04 12.34
C LYS A 232 -1.94 6.26 11.80
N LEU A 233 -2.64 7.24 11.22
CA LEU A 233 -2.05 8.43 10.63
C LEU A 233 -1.86 9.53 11.67
N ASN A 234 -0.89 10.40 11.42
CA ASN A 234 -0.70 11.65 12.16
C ASN A 234 -1.05 12.82 11.24
N LEU A 235 -2.32 13.26 11.30
CA LEU A 235 -2.85 14.37 10.50
C LEU A 235 -2.45 15.74 11.07
N LYS A 236 -1.16 15.92 11.35
CA LYS A 236 -0.54 17.20 11.73
C LYS A 236 0.53 17.60 10.72
N PRO A 237 0.92 18.89 10.63
CA PRO A 237 2.01 19.30 9.75
C PRO A 237 3.28 18.49 9.99
N GLY A 238 3.86 17.93 8.92
CA GLY A 238 5.03 17.04 9.00
C GLY A 238 4.76 15.61 9.48
N GLY A 239 3.51 15.29 9.85
CA GLY A 239 3.10 13.93 10.19
C GLY A 239 2.83 13.06 8.95
N VAL A 240 2.92 11.75 9.15
CA VAL A 240 2.53 10.75 8.15
C VAL A 240 1.03 10.80 7.96
N SER A 241 0.58 11.34 6.83
CA SER A 241 -0.83 11.65 6.57
C SER A 241 -1.51 10.73 5.54
N SER A 242 -0.80 9.71 5.07
CA SER A 242 -1.21 8.86 3.95
C SER A 242 -0.78 7.40 4.17
N LEU A 243 -1.42 6.49 3.44
CA LEU A 243 -1.14 5.04 3.46
C LEU A 243 -0.34 4.62 2.22
N LEU A 244 0.41 3.53 2.34
CA LEU A 244 0.92 2.77 1.20
C LEU A 244 0.00 1.58 0.94
N GLN A 245 -0.53 1.45 -0.28
CA GLN A 245 -1.39 0.33 -0.66
C GLN A 245 -0.64 -0.68 -1.53
N ILE A 246 -0.62 -1.95 -1.11
CA ILE A 246 -0.13 -3.08 -1.88
C ILE A 246 -1.35 -3.88 -2.37
N ASN A 247 -1.49 -3.99 -3.68
CA ASN A 247 -2.58 -4.72 -4.32
C ASN A 247 -2.02 -5.99 -4.97
N ASP A 248 -2.26 -7.13 -4.34
CA ASP A 248 -1.79 -8.43 -4.81
C ASP A 248 -2.81 -9.05 -5.77
N LEU A 249 -2.41 -9.18 -7.04
CA LEU A 249 -3.22 -9.75 -8.11
C LEU A 249 -2.88 -11.22 -8.39
N LYS A 250 -2.09 -11.87 -7.53
CA LYS A 250 -1.86 -13.32 -7.65
C LYS A 250 -3.20 -14.04 -7.56
N ASN A 251 -3.48 -14.89 -8.55
CA ASN A 251 -4.75 -15.61 -8.70
C ASN A 251 -6.00 -14.71 -8.64
N SER A 252 -5.88 -13.41 -8.93
CA SER A 252 -7.05 -12.54 -8.97
C SER A 252 -8.07 -13.11 -9.97
N PRO A 253 -9.35 -13.23 -9.61
CA PRO A 253 -10.33 -13.78 -10.53
C PRO A 253 -10.36 -13.00 -11.83
N GLY A 254 -10.46 -13.73 -12.94
CA GLY A 254 -10.49 -13.15 -14.27
C GLY A 254 -11.73 -12.28 -14.50
N PRO A 255 -11.79 -11.60 -15.65
CA PRO A 255 -12.84 -10.62 -15.95
C PRO A 255 -14.26 -11.21 -16.07
N SER A 256 -14.39 -12.53 -16.12
CA SER A 256 -15.68 -13.23 -16.09
C SER A 256 -16.44 -13.09 -14.77
N LYS A 257 -15.76 -12.74 -13.67
CA LYS A 257 -16.37 -12.53 -12.35
C LYS A 257 -16.99 -11.12 -12.22
N LYS A 258 -18.15 -10.95 -12.86
CA LYS A 258 -18.87 -9.66 -12.96
C LYS A 258 -19.11 -8.96 -11.61
N GLU A 259 -19.51 -9.69 -10.56
CA GLU A 259 -19.89 -9.09 -9.28
C GLU A 259 -18.71 -8.49 -8.52
N LEU A 260 -17.55 -9.18 -8.52
CA LEU A 260 -16.31 -8.63 -7.96
C LEU A 260 -15.93 -7.30 -8.62
N ARG A 261 -16.16 -7.20 -9.93
CA ARG A 261 -15.83 -6.01 -10.72
C ARG A 261 -16.80 -4.86 -10.49
N ILE A 262 -18.09 -5.17 -10.28
CA ILE A 262 -19.08 -4.18 -9.81
C ILE A 262 -18.67 -3.67 -8.43
N ALA A 263 -18.38 -4.56 -7.48
CA ALA A 263 -17.96 -4.21 -6.14
C ALA A 263 -16.65 -3.39 -6.14
N THR A 264 -15.69 -3.75 -7.00
CA THR A 264 -14.44 -3.00 -7.16
C THR A 264 -14.70 -1.60 -7.69
N LYS A 265 -15.54 -1.44 -8.73
CA LYS A 265 -15.93 -0.12 -9.26
C LYS A 265 -16.62 0.73 -8.19
N GLN A 266 -17.54 0.15 -7.42
CA GLN A 266 -18.22 0.84 -6.33
C GLN A 266 -17.25 1.24 -5.21
N THR A 267 -16.28 0.37 -4.88
CA THR A 267 -15.25 0.67 -3.88
C THR A 267 -14.41 1.85 -4.33
N VAL A 268 -13.92 1.86 -5.57
CA VAL A 268 -13.09 2.96 -6.08
C VAL A 268 -13.87 4.27 -6.08
N ALA A 269 -15.11 4.29 -6.58
CA ALA A 269 -15.95 5.48 -6.54
C ALA A 269 -16.14 6.01 -5.10
N MET A 270 -16.44 5.11 -4.16
CA MET A 270 -16.61 5.47 -2.76
C MET A 270 -15.31 6.07 -2.15
N LEU A 271 -14.15 5.49 -2.45
CA LEU A 271 -12.86 6.00 -1.98
C LEU A 271 -12.51 7.36 -2.59
N GLN A 272 -12.73 7.54 -3.89
CA GLN A 272 -12.50 8.80 -4.58
C GLN A 272 -13.37 9.94 -4.04
N ASP A 273 -14.63 9.65 -3.75
CA ASP A 273 -15.59 10.66 -3.33
C ASP A 273 -15.40 11.06 -1.86
N ASN A 274 -14.90 10.15 -1.01
CA ASN A 274 -14.95 10.33 0.45
C ASN A 274 -13.59 10.25 1.17
N TYR A 275 -12.54 9.77 0.50
CA TYR A 275 -11.21 9.56 1.09
C TYR A 275 -10.09 10.22 0.24
N PRO A 276 -10.21 11.52 -0.08
CA PRO A 276 -9.26 12.19 -0.97
C PRO A 276 -7.84 12.19 -0.39
N GLU A 277 -6.86 11.92 -1.25
CA GLU A 277 -5.43 12.10 -0.95
C GLU A 277 -4.98 11.41 0.36
N LEU A 278 -5.54 10.24 0.68
CA LEU A 278 -5.15 9.39 1.81
C LEU A 278 -4.21 8.23 1.43
N VAL A 279 -3.87 8.11 0.15
CA VAL A 279 -2.97 7.07 -0.36
C VAL A 279 -1.78 7.72 -1.05
N ALA A 280 -0.58 7.53 -0.49
CA ALA A 280 0.66 8.06 -1.02
C ALA A 280 1.02 7.34 -2.34
N LYS A 281 0.83 6.01 -2.37
CA LYS A 281 1.15 5.19 -3.53
C LYS A 281 0.36 3.88 -3.53
N ASN A 282 0.02 3.42 -4.73
CA ASN A 282 -0.58 2.14 -5.04
C ASN A 282 0.44 1.24 -5.77
N ILE A 283 0.81 0.12 -5.18
CA ILE A 283 1.74 -0.85 -5.76
C ILE A 283 0.99 -2.15 -6.07
N PHE A 284 0.82 -2.44 -7.35
CA PHE A 284 0.24 -3.67 -7.85
C PHE A 284 1.33 -4.73 -8.02
N ILE A 285 1.18 -5.87 -7.37
CA ILE A 285 2.16 -6.97 -7.39
C ILE A 285 1.54 -8.25 -7.93
N ASN A 286 2.38 -9.20 -8.35
CA ASN A 286 1.98 -10.46 -8.98
C ASN A 286 1.02 -10.25 -10.17
N VAL A 287 1.24 -9.16 -10.89
CA VAL A 287 0.29 -8.73 -11.91
C VAL A 287 0.29 -9.73 -13.09
N PRO A 288 -0.89 -10.20 -13.54
CA PRO A 288 -0.99 -11.11 -14.68
C PRO A 288 -0.45 -10.51 -15.98
N PHE A 289 -0.02 -11.37 -16.91
CA PHE A 289 0.57 -10.90 -18.17
C PHE A 289 -0.34 -9.95 -18.96
N TRP A 290 -1.64 -10.23 -19.03
CA TRP A 290 -2.62 -9.44 -19.78
C TRP A 290 -2.74 -7.99 -19.28
N TYR A 291 -2.57 -7.74 -17.98
CA TYR A 291 -2.54 -6.39 -17.42
C TYR A 291 -1.38 -5.58 -18.02
N TYR A 292 -0.20 -6.17 -18.24
CA TYR A 292 0.92 -5.43 -18.83
C TYR A 292 0.62 -4.95 -20.24
N ALA A 293 -0.10 -5.75 -21.03
CA ALA A 293 -0.55 -5.35 -22.36
C ALA A 293 -1.49 -4.13 -22.25
N LEU A 294 -2.46 -4.18 -21.33
CA LEU A 294 -3.39 -3.08 -21.07
C LEU A 294 -2.67 -1.82 -20.57
N ASN A 295 -1.78 -1.95 -19.59
CA ASN A 295 -1.02 -0.83 -19.03
C ASN A 295 -0.07 -0.20 -20.06
N ALA A 296 0.58 -1.00 -20.91
CA ALA A 296 1.43 -0.48 -21.97
C ALA A 296 0.62 0.38 -22.95
N LEU A 297 -0.59 -0.06 -23.31
CA LEU A 297 -1.51 0.66 -24.19
C LEU A 297 -2.03 1.96 -23.57
N LEU A 298 -2.34 1.97 -22.26
CA LEU A 298 -2.90 3.13 -21.57
C LEU A 298 -1.83 4.13 -21.08
N SER A 299 -0.59 3.67 -20.89
CA SER A 299 0.50 4.49 -20.33
C SER A 299 0.78 5.83 -21.02
N PRO A 300 0.62 6.01 -22.36
CA PRO A 300 0.82 7.31 -23.00
C PRO A 300 -0.18 8.38 -22.53
N PHE A 301 -1.37 7.97 -22.12
CA PHE A 301 -2.47 8.86 -21.72
C PHE A 301 -2.49 9.16 -20.22
N LEU A 302 -1.65 8.49 -19.43
CA LEU A 302 -1.57 8.73 -17.99
C LEU A 302 -0.74 9.99 -17.68
N THR A 303 -1.29 10.84 -16.82
CA THR A 303 -0.61 12.04 -16.31
C THR A 303 0.63 11.67 -15.47
N GLN A 304 1.53 12.62 -15.28
CA GLN A 304 2.71 12.43 -14.42
C GLN A 304 2.32 12.11 -12.97
N ARG A 305 1.27 12.75 -12.44
CA ARG A 305 0.71 12.49 -11.10
C ARG A 305 0.31 11.01 -10.99
N THR A 306 -0.45 10.48 -11.96
CA THR A 306 -0.86 9.07 -11.98
C THR A 306 0.34 8.13 -12.12
N LYS A 307 1.26 8.37 -13.07
CA LYS A 307 2.46 7.53 -13.21
C LYS A 307 3.31 7.45 -11.94
N SER A 308 3.32 8.52 -11.13
CA SER A 308 4.08 8.56 -9.89
C SER A 308 3.40 7.86 -8.71
N LYS A 309 2.06 7.84 -8.68
CA LYS A 309 1.27 7.20 -7.62
C LYS A 309 1.06 5.70 -7.85
N PHE A 310 1.31 5.18 -9.05
CA PHE A 310 1.04 3.78 -9.41
C PHE A 310 2.31 3.03 -9.79
N VAL A 311 2.53 1.86 -9.19
CA VAL A 311 3.67 0.97 -9.48
C VAL A 311 3.15 -0.42 -9.80
N VAL A 312 3.75 -1.11 -10.76
CA VAL A 312 3.30 -2.43 -11.24
C VAL A 312 4.49 -3.39 -11.26
N ALA A 313 4.37 -4.54 -10.60
CA ALA A 313 5.44 -5.52 -10.43
C ALA A 313 5.02 -6.94 -10.90
N ARG A 314 5.88 -7.56 -11.71
CA ARG A 314 5.69 -8.93 -12.18
C ARG A 314 5.90 -9.91 -11.04
N PRO A 315 5.35 -11.14 -11.09
CA PRO A 315 5.57 -12.13 -10.03
C PRO A 315 7.04 -12.32 -9.64
N ASN A 316 7.96 -12.36 -10.61
CA ASN A 316 9.39 -12.50 -10.37
C ASN A 316 10.13 -11.21 -9.94
N LYS A 317 9.39 -10.10 -9.76
CA LYS A 317 9.90 -8.77 -9.41
C LYS A 317 9.26 -8.18 -8.16
N VAL A 318 8.40 -8.94 -7.47
CA VAL A 318 7.66 -8.49 -6.28
C VAL A 318 8.61 -7.97 -5.21
N THR A 319 9.49 -8.82 -4.68
CA THR A 319 10.40 -8.46 -3.58
C THR A 319 11.36 -7.33 -3.97
N GLU A 320 11.93 -7.39 -5.19
CA GLU A 320 12.79 -6.33 -5.73
C GLU A 320 12.06 -4.98 -5.84
N THR A 321 10.76 -5.00 -6.15
CA THR A 321 9.96 -3.77 -6.25
C THR A 321 9.59 -3.25 -4.87
N LEU A 322 9.09 -4.11 -3.97
CA LEU A 322 8.67 -3.72 -2.63
C LEU A 322 9.83 -3.15 -1.81
N THR A 323 11.03 -3.73 -1.90
CA THR A 323 12.23 -3.24 -1.18
C THR A 323 12.66 -1.82 -1.53
N LYS A 324 12.19 -1.26 -2.66
CA LYS A 324 12.42 0.14 -3.03
C LYS A 324 11.58 1.11 -2.20
N TYR A 325 10.50 0.62 -1.59
CA TYR A 325 9.52 1.43 -0.86
C TYR A 325 9.41 1.03 0.61
N ILE A 326 9.58 -0.25 0.94
CA ILE A 326 9.41 -0.79 2.29
C ILE A 326 10.73 -1.45 2.74
N PRO A 327 11.20 -1.24 3.99
CA PRO A 327 12.30 -2.01 4.58
C PRO A 327 12.02 -3.52 4.48
N ILE A 328 13.05 -4.34 4.21
CA ILE A 328 12.85 -5.78 3.98
C ILE A 328 12.28 -6.48 5.22
N GLU A 329 12.64 -6.02 6.40
CA GLU A 329 12.16 -6.46 7.71
C GLU A 329 10.71 -6.07 8.01
N GLU A 330 10.16 -5.12 7.25
CA GLU A 330 8.77 -4.68 7.31
C GLU A 330 7.90 -5.33 6.21
N ILE A 331 8.51 -6.04 5.25
CA ILE A 331 7.78 -6.80 4.22
C ILE A 331 7.46 -8.22 4.74
N PRO A 332 6.21 -8.70 4.63
CA PRO A 332 5.85 -10.07 4.99
C PRO A 332 6.65 -11.14 4.25
N VAL A 333 6.93 -12.27 4.91
CA VAL A 333 7.66 -13.41 4.33
C VAL A 333 7.08 -13.93 3.02
N ASN A 334 5.76 -13.89 2.85
CA ASN A 334 5.08 -14.33 1.62
C ASN A 334 5.40 -13.44 0.40
N TYR A 335 5.97 -12.26 0.63
CA TYR A 335 6.46 -11.33 -0.39
C TYR A 335 7.99 -11.25 -0.45
N GLY A 336 8.68 -12.17 0.23
CA GLY A 336 10.13 -12.30 0.23
C GLY A 336 10.87 -11.43 1.26
N GLY A 337 10.15 -10.73 2.14
CA GLY A 337 10.70 -9.95 3.25
C GLY A 337 10.87 -10.73 4.54
N PHE A 338 11.36 -10.12 5.63
CA PHE A 338 11.65 -10.83 6.88
C PHE A 338 10.55 -10.70 7.95
N LYS A 339 9.47 -9.96 7.69
CA LYS A 339 8.40 -9.75 8.68
C LYS A 339 7.59 -11.03 8.87
N ARG A 340 7.54 -11.50 10.11
CA ARG A 340 6.74 -12.66 10.55
C ARG A 340 5.78 -12.23 11.65
N GLU A 341 4.62 -12.87 11.71
CA GLU A 341 3.68 -12.64 12.80
C GLU A 341 4.23 -13.23 14.10
N ASN A 342 4.11 -12.49 15.21
CA ASN A 342 4.56 -12.90 16.54
C ASN A 342 6.04 -13.34 16.59
N ASP A 343 6.90 -12.60 15.88
CA ASP A 343 8.33 -12.90 15.81
C ASP A 343 9.02 -12.66 17.16
N SER A 344 9.47 -13.73 17.81
CA SER A 344 10.28 -13.68 19.04
C SER A 344 11.79 -13.69 18.76
N GLU A 345 12.18 -14.04 17.54
CA GLU A 345 13.57 -14.16 17.13
C GLU A 345 14.14 -12.84 16.62
N PHE A 346 13.33 -11.90 16.15
CA PHE A 346 13.83 -10.56 15.80
C PHE A 346 12.84 -9.49 16.25
N SER A 347 13.33 -8.55 17.03
CA SER A 347 12.65 -7.30 17.38
C SER A 347 13.06 -6.18 16.42
N SER A 348 12.35 -5.05 16.48
CA SER A 348 12.69 -3.83 15.73
C SER A 348 14.03 -3.20 16.12
N GLN A 349 14.65 -3.65 17.21
CA GLN A 349 15.97 -3.20 17.68
C GLN A 349 17.09 -4.19 17.31
N ASP A 350 16.76 -5.38 16.82
CA ASP A 350 17.75 -6.39 16.43
C ASP A 350 18.41 -6.03 15.09
N GLY A 351 19.68 -6.44 14.95
CA GLY A 351 20.66 -5.96 13.97
C GLY A 351 20.15 -5.51 12.59
N ALA A 352 20.70 -4.39 12.13
CA ALA A 352 20.39 -3.78 10.84
C ALA A 352 20.56 -4.77 9.69
N VAL A 353 19.62 -4.73 8.74
CA VAL A 353 19.72 -5.49 7.51
C VAL A 353 20.94 -5.03 6.71
N SER A 354 21.77 -5.99 6.32
CA SER A 354 22.94 -5.79 5.48
C SER A 354 22.68 -6.27 4.06
N GLU A 355 23.33 -5.62 3.09
CA GLU A 355 23.28 -5.97 1.68
C GLU A 355 24.64 -6.45 1.17
N LEU A 356 24.63 -7.55 0.42
CA LEU A 356 25.79 -8.10 -0.27
C LEU A 356 25.48 -8.21 -1.78
N ILE A 357 26.35 -7.63 -2.61
CA ILE A 357 26.27 -7.78 -4.06
C ILE A 357 27.07 -9.01 -4.50
N LEU A 358 26.37 -10.02 -4.99
CA LEU A 358 26.97 -11.27 -5.47
C LEU A 358 27.20 -11.20 -6.99
N LYS A 359 28.46 -11.23 -7.43
CA LYS A 359 28.82 -11.13 -8.86
C LYS A 359 28.37 -12.38 -9.63
N ALA A 360 28.26 -12.25 -10.94
CA ALA A 360 28.00 -13.38 -11.85
C ALA A 360 29.11 -14.43 -11.76
N GLY A 361 28.76 -15.71 -11.79
CA GLY A 361 29.71 -16.82 -11.74
C GLY A 361 30.62 -16.83 -10.50
N SER A 362 30.15 -16.31 -9.36
CA SER A 362 30.98 -16.13 -8.17
C SER A 362 30.32 -16.68 -6.91
N THR A 363 31.16 -16.94 -5.91
CA THR A 363 30.75 -17.37 -4.57
C THR A 363 31.07 -16.25 -3.57
N ALA A 364 30.17 -16.02 -2.64
CA ALA A 364 30.41 -15.15 -1.49
C ALA A 364 30.02 -15.87 -0.20
N THR A 365 30.64 -15.44 0.90
CA THR A 365 30.37 -15.95 2.24
C THR A 365 29.94 -14.81 3.16
N ILE A 366 29.02 -15.13 4.06
CA ILE A 366 28.65 -14.29 5.20
C ILE A 366 29.09 -15.04 6.44
N GLU A 367 29.88 -14.39 7.29
CA GLU A 367 30.41 -14.98 8.52
C GLU A 367 29.71 -14.37 9.74
N ILE A 368 29.17 -15.25 10.58
CA ILE A 368 28.49 -14.87 11.82
C ILE A 368 29.35 -15.38 13.00
N PRO A 369 30.02 -14.48 13.74
CA PRO A 369 30.91 -14.87 14.84
C PRO A 369 30.16 -15.53 16.00
N ALA A 370 30.69 -16.64 16.49
CA ALA A 370 30.21 -17.40 17.65
C ALA A 370 31.35 -17.56 18.67
N LEU A 371 31.76 -16.45 19.30
CA LEU A 371 32.98 -16.41 20.11
C LEU A 371 32.83 -17.04 21.51
N GLU A 372 31.63 -16.95 22.09
CA GLU A 372 31.32 -17.51 23.41
C GLU A 372 30.51 -18.81 23.25
N VAL A 373 30.82 -19.82 24.07
CA VAL A 373 30.15 -21.13 24.03
C VAL A 373 28.73 -21.04 24.56
N GLY A 374 27.80 -21.77 23.94
CA GLY A 374 26.42 -21.91 24.38
C GLY A 374 25.49 -20.82 23.86
N ASN A 375 26.00 -19.89 23.04
CA ASN A 375 25.19 -18.85 22.39
C ASN A 375 24.33 -19.45 21.27
N SER A 376 23.14 -18.88 21.10
CA SER A 376 22.25 -19.21 19.98
C SER A 376 22.34 -18.11 18.94
N LEU A 377 22.85 -18.45 17.77
CA LEU A 377 22.91 -17.57 16.61
C LEU A 377 21.63 -17.74 15.80
N CYS A 378 21.03 -16.63 15.37
CA CYS A 378 19.86 -16.61 14.49
C CYS A 378 20.13 -15.69 13.31
N TRP A 379 19.74 -16.09 12.09
CA TRP A 379 19.86 -15.25 10.90
C TRP A 379 18.65 -15.37 9.99
N ASP A 380 18.37 -14.26 9.29
CA ASP A 380 17.49 -14.21 8.13
C ASP A 380 18.32 -13.92 6.87
N LEU A 381 18.00 -14.57 5.76
CA LEU A 381 18.63 -14.32 4.46
C LEU A 381 17.62 -14.45 3.32
N THR A 382 17.68 -13.52 2.36
CA THR A 382 16.95 -13.61 1.11
C THR A 382 17.83 -13.20 -0.08
N VAL A 383 17.60 -13.80 -1.23
CA VAL A 383 18.38 -13.55 -2.45
C VAL A 383 17.46 -12.98 -3.52
N LEU A 384 17.72 -11.74 -3.90
CA LEU A 384 16.98 -11.06 -4.96
C LEU A 384 17.53 -11.46 -6.33
N GLY A 385 16.67 -12.14 -7.08
CA GLY A 385 16.83 -12.42 -8.50
C GLY A 385 17.38 -13.82 -8.80
N TRP A 386 16.51 -14.76 -9.17
CA TRP A 386 16.85 -16.10 -9.70
C TRP A 386 17.71 -16.98 -8.79
N GLU A 387 17.93 -18.22 -9.24
CA GLU A 387 18.46 -19.29 -8.39
C GLU A 387 19.94 -19.13 -8.03
N VAL A 388 20.27 -19.49 -6.79
CA VAL A 388 21.63 -19.63 -6.27
C VAL A 388 21.79 -20.96 -5.55
N SER A 389 23.02 -21.46 -5.41
CA SER A 389 23.31 -22.54 -4.46
C SER A 389 23.57 -21.93 -3.09
N TYR A 390 23.01 -22.51 -2.04
CA TYR A 390 23.11 -22.02 -0.67
C TYR A 390 23.42 -23.16 0.29
N LYS A 391 24.43 -22.98 1.16
CA LYS A 391 24.76 -23.91 2.25
C LYS A 391 25.15 -23.15 3.51
N GLU A 392 25.03 -23.82 4.65
CA GLU A 392 25.38 -23.26 5.96
C GLU A 392 26.27 -24.25 6.71
N GLU A 393 27.37 -23.76 7.23
CA GLU A 393 28.38 -24.55 7.95
C GLU A 393 28.79 -23.82 9.23
N PHE A 394 29.05 -24.55 10.31
CA PHE A 394 29.73 -24.02 11.48
C PHE A 394 31.18 -24.47 11.44
N VAL A 395 32.09 -23.50 11.48
CA VAL A 395 33.54 -23.71 11.46
C VAL A 395 34.09 -23.36 12.84
N PRO A 396 34.49 -24.36 13.64
CA PRO A 396 35.17 -24.15 14.92
C PRO A 396 36.45 -23.33 14.77
N THR A 397 36.85 -22.62 15.83
CA THR A 397 38.16 -21.94 15.89
C THR A 397 39.30 -22.93 16.14
N ASP A 398 39.04 -24.04 16.82
CA ASP A 398 40.02 -25.11 17.03
C ASP A 398 40.26 -25.88 15.72
N GLU A 399 41.50 -25.86 15.23
CA GLU A 399 41.92 -26.55 14.01
C GLU A 399 41.77 -28.08 14.10
N GLY A 400 41.70 -28.63 15.32
CA GLY A 400 41.44 -30.06 15.56
C GLY A 400 39.96 -30.45 15.45
N SER A 401 39.04 -29.49 15.48
CA SER A 401 37.59 -29.73 15.44
C SER A 401 37.06 -29.82 14.00
N TYR A 402 36.00 -30.60 13.80
CA TYR A 402 35.39 -30.78 12.49
C TYR A 402 34.36 -29.69 12.17
N THR A 403 34.36 -29.22 10.92
CA THR A 403 33.27 -28.38 10.40
C THR A 403 31.93 -29.12 10.47
N ILE A 404 30.93 -28.47 11.04
CA ILE A 404 29.58 -29.03 11.18
C ILE A 404 28.71 -28.49 10.06
N ILE A 405 28.06 -29.38 9.31
CA ILE A 405 27.06 -28.98 8.31
C ILE A 405 25.78 -28.59 9.05
N VAL A 406 25.46 -27.29 9.06
CA VAL A 406 24.21 -26.77 9.64
C VAL A 406 23.06 -26.98 8.67
N GLN A 407 23.28 -26.68 7.40
CA GLN A 407 22.34 -26.91 6.31
C GLN A 407 23.09 -27.42 5.09
N LYS A 408 22.73 -28.63 4.64
CA LYS A 408 23.26 -29.19 3.40
C LYS A 408 22.92 -28.29 2.22
N GLY A 409 23.86 -28.17 1.28
CA GLY A 409 23.69 -27.36 0.08
C GLY A 409 22.39 -27.63 -0.65
N LYS A 410 21.62 -26.57 -0.90
CA LYS A 410 20.37 -26.58 -1.67
C LYS A 410 20.39 -25.49 -2.74
N LYS A 411 19.55 -25.64 -3.77
CA LYS A 411 19.24 -24.52 -4.66
C LYS A 411 18.16 -23.67 -4.01
N MET A 412 18.39 -22.37 -3.91
CA MET A 412 17.37 -21.41 -3.52
C MET A 412 16.65 -20.89 -4.76
N GLY A 413 15.36 -21.18 -4.86
CA GLY A 413 14.54 -20.78 -6.00
C GLY A 413 14.10 -19.31 -5.94
N SER A 414 13.68 -18.75 -7.09
CA SER A 414 13.10 -17.39 -7.14
C SER A 414 11.74 -17.25 -6.44
N GLN A 415 11.08 -18.38 -6.14
CA GLN A 415 9.80 -18.46 -5.44
C GLN A 415 9.98 -18.94 -3.99
N GLU A 416 11.20 -19.29 -3.59
CA GLU A 416 11.48 -19.69 -2.23
C GLU A 416 11.58 -18.42 -1.36
N GLY A 417 10.85 -18.42 -0.25
CA GLY A 417 10.84 -17.29 0.68
C GLY A 417 12.20 -17.08 1.36
N PRO A 418 12.30 -16.05 2.22
CA PRO A 418 13.50 -15.86 3.05
C PRO A 418 13.80 -17.11 3.89
N VAL A 419 15.08 -17.41 4.05
CA VAL A 419 15.55 -18.45 4.97
C VAL A 419 15.70 -17.83 6.34
N ARG A 420 15.17 -18.51 7.37
CA ARG A 420 15.59 -18.32 8.76
C ARG A 420 16.18 -19.62 9.27
N ASN A 421 17.32 -19.53 9.95
CA ASN A 421 17.86 -20.65 10.68
C ASN A 421 18.53 -20.21 11.97
N THR A 422 18.75 -21.16 12.86
CA THR A 422 19.38 -20.97 14.17
C THR A 422 20.42 -22.04 14.42
N PHE A 423 21.51 -21.69 15.09
CA PHE A 423 22.53 -22.64 15.51
C PHE A 423 23.03 -22.30 16.91
N ARG A 424 23.10 -23.31 17.78
CA ARG A 424 23.71 -23.17 19.11
C ARG A 424 25.11 -23.75 19.08
N ASN A 425 26.11 -22.95 19.40
CA ASN A 425 27.50 -23.40 19.36
C ASN A 425 27.92 -24.09 20.66
N ASN A 426 28.63 -25.21 20.53
CA ASN A 426 29.21 -25.96 21.67
C ASN A 426 30.69 -25.64 21.90
N GLU A 427 31.31 -24.89 20.99
CA GLU A 427 32.68 -24.42 21.04
C GLU A 427 32.78 -23.05 20.33
N PRO A 428 33.85 -22.26 20.53
CA PRO A 428 34.06 -21.02 19.78
C PRO A 428 34.25 -21.27 18.29
N GLY A 429 33.69 -20.40 17.45
CA GLY A 429 33.80 -20.54 15.99
C GLY A 429 33.02 -19.47 15.23
N LYS A 430 32.55 -19.83 14.04
CA LYS A 430 31.67 -18.99 13.22
C LYS A 430 30.70 -19.83 12.40
N VAL A 431 29.50 -19.31 12.18
CA VAL A 431 28.60 -19.81 11.14
C VAL A 431 28.99 -19.14 9.82
N VAL A 432 29.15 -19.92 8.75
CA VAL A 432 29.48 -19.47 7.40
C VAL A 432 28.33 -19.80 6.47
N LEU A 433 27.66 -18.76 5.97
CA LEU A 433 26.63 -18.88 4.95
C LEU A 433 27.31 -18.73 3.59
N THR A 434 27.35 -19.79 2.78
CA THR A 434 27.97 -19.75 1.45
C THR A 434 26.90 -19.64 0.38
N ILE A 435 26.99 -18.60 -0.44
CA ILE A 435 26.07 -18.35 -1.56
C ILE A 435 26.85 -18.36 -2.87
N GLU A 436 26.49 -19.27 -3.76
CA GLU A 436 27.10 -19.43 -5.08
C GLU A 436 26.13 -18.99 -6.18
N ASN A 437 26.53 -17.99 -6.95
CA ASN A 437 25.80 -17.51 -8.12
C ASN A 437 26.37 -18.14 -9.40
N ASN A 438 25.76 -19.23 -9.82
CA ASN A 438 26.09 -19.93 -11.06
C ASN A 438 25.53 -19.23 -12.32
N SER A 439 24.85 -18.09 -12.18
CA SER A 439 24.27 -17.35 -13.31
C SER A 439 25.18 -16.25 -13.84
N ASN A 440 24.89 -15.80 -15.06
CA ASN A 440 25.59 -14.69 -15.71
C ASN A 440 25.13 -13.28 -15.25
N LYS A 441 24.19 -13.19 -14.30
CA LYS A 441 23.66 -11.91 -13.78
C LYS A 441 24.04 -11.75 -12.31
N LYS A 442 24.45 -10.54 -11.91
CA LYS A 442 24.67 -10.21 -10.49
C LYS A 442 23.38 -10.37 -9.67
N LYS A 443 23.52 -10.75 -8.39
CA LYS A 443 22.42 -10.85 -7.41
C LYS A 443 22.63 -9.87 -6.27
N ARG A 444 21.56 -9.59 -5.54
CA ARG A 444 21.61 -8.90 -4.26
C ARG A 444 21.18 -9.88 -3.18
N VAL A 445 21.97 -10.00 -2.13
CA VAL A 445 21.65 -10.80 -0.95
C VAL A 445 21.36 -9.82 0.17
N LEU A 446 20.18 -9.92 0.78
CA LEU A 446 19.82 -9.18 1.98
C LEU A 446 19.85 -10.15 3.14
N TYR A 447 20.43 -9.74 4.26
CA TYR A 447 20.54 -10.61 5.43
C TYR A 447 20.59 -9.80 6.72
N ARG A 448 20.21 -10.43 7.82
CA ARG A 448 20.43 -9.94 9.19
C ARG A 448 20.74 -11.13 10.08
N TYR A 449 21.45 -10.89 11.17
CA TYR A 449 21.71 -11.91 12.17
C TYR A 449 21.80 -11.29 13.55
N LYS A 450 21.61 -12.12 14.56
CA LYS A 450 21.88 -11.78 15.95
C LYS A 450 22.43 -12.97 16.72
N THR A 451 23.09 -12.66 17.83
CA THR A 451 23.62 -13.65 18.76
C THR A 451 22.92 -13.47 20.09
N ASN A 452 22.10 -14.45 20.46
CA ASN A 452 21.44 -14.49 21.76
C ASN A 452 22.37 -15.16 22.76
N LYS A 453 22.71 -14.42 23.82
CA LYS A 453 23.43 -14.99 24.96
C LYS A 453 22.48 -15.91 25.72
N SER A 454 22.95 -17.11 26.05
CA SER A 454 22.24 -18.00 26.96
C SER A 454 22.27 -17.36 28.35
N SER A 455 21.13 -16.88 28.84
CA SER A 455 20.96 -16.54 30.26
C SER A 455 21.07 -17.83 31.06
N PHE A 456 22.18 -18.04 31.76
CA PHE A 456 22.29 -19.09 32.78
C PHE A 456 21.76 -18.58 34.12
#